data_AF-A0A2I2KT02-F1
#
_entry.id   AF-A0A2I2KT02-F1
#
_cell.length_a   1.000
_cell.length_b   1.000
_cell.length_c   1.000
_cell.angle_alpha   90.00
_cell.angle_beta   90.00
_cell.angle_gamma   90.00
#
_symmetry.space_group_name_H-M   'P 1'
#
loop_
_entity.id
_entity.type
_entity.pdbx_description
1 polymer ?
#
loop_
_entity_poly.entity_id
_entity_poly.type
_entity_poly.pdbx_seq_one_letter_code
_entity_poly.pdbx_strand_id
1 'polypeptide(L)'
;MGEVPGWATGVDTDRPSAARMYDYHSLGLTVTAEGVETEARLERLRRVRCDSAQGYLFCAPLPADALARWLDTPHRADPAGVFGP
;
A
#
# COMPACT_ATOMS: atom_id res chain seq x y z
N MET A 1 -18.86 17.95 8.66
CA MET A 1 -18.66 16.89 7.65
C MET A 1 -17.99 17.54 6.47
N GLY A 2 -16.65 17.51 6.41
CA GLY A 2 -15.90 18.12 5.32
C GLY A 2 -15.79 17.13 4.17
N GLU A 3 -15.96 17.61 2.94
CA GLU A 3 -15.78 16.80 1.73
C GLU A 3 -14.36 16.23 1.70
N VAL A 4 -14.25 14.90 1.57
CA VAL A 4 -12.98 14.25 1.32
C VAL A 4 -12.50 14.66 -0.07
N PRO A 5 -11.35 15.34 -0.21
CA PRO A 5 -10.91 15.79 -1.53
C PRO A 5 -10.48 14.58 -2.37
N GLY A 6 -10.74 14.61 -3.68
CA GLY A 6 -10.63 13.45 -4.59
C GLY A 6 -9.28 12.73 -4.69
N TRP A 7 -8.23 13.19 -4.00
CA TRP A 7 -6.99 12.42 -3.81
C TRP A 7 -7.14 11.29 -2.77
N ALA A 8 -8.16 11.36 -1.90
CA ALA A 8 -8.45 10.35 -0.88
C ALA A 8 -9.03 9.05 -1.47
N THR A 9 -9.47 9.05 -2.74
CA THR A 9 -9.95 7.86 -3.46
C THR A 9 -8.97 7.36 -4.53
N GLY A 10 -7.70 7.74 -4.44
CA GLY A 10 -6.68 7.31 -5.38
C GLY A 10 -5.40 8.11 -5.18
N VAL A 11 -4.44 7.52 -4.46
CA VAL A 11 -3.12 8.12 -4.30
C VAL A 11 -2.41 8.04 -5.64
N ASP A 12 -2.53 9.11 -6.43
CA ASP A 12 -1.69 9.36 -7.59
C ASP A 12 -0.26 9.47 -7.08
N THR A 13 0.46 8.35 -7.14
CA THR A 13 1.83 8.35 -6.69
C THR A 13 2.61 9.36 -7.52
N ASP A 14 2.37 9.55 -8.84
CA ASP A 14 3.23 10.19 -9.87
C ASP A 14 3.49 11.70 -9.77
N ARG A 15 2.96 12.36 -8.73
CA ARG A 15 3.30 13.76 -8.47
C ARG A 15 4.42 13.89 -7.42
N PRO A 16 5.55 14.57 -7.72
CA PRO A 16 6.60 14.85 -6.74
C PRO A 16 6.30 16.04 -5.82
N SER A 17 5.04 16.47 -5.70
CA SER A 17 4.65 17.62 -4.87
C SER A 17 3.60 17.24 -3.82
N ALA A 18 4.07 16.99 -2.60
CA ALA A 18 3.74 17.80 -1.44
C ALA A 18 4.06 17.02 -0.16
N ALA A 19 4.94 17.59 0.65
CA ALA A 19 5.16 17.30 2.05
C ALA A 19 3.92 17.64 2.93
N ARG A 20 2.75 17.15 2.53
CA ARG A 20 1.48 17.15 3.27
C ARG A 20 0.77 15.81 3.09
N MET A 21 1.54 14.73 3.05
CA MET A 21 1.04 13.46 3.59
C MET A 21 0.59 13.81 5.01
N TYR A 22 -0.70 13.70 5.31
CA TYR A 22 -1.16 13.84 6.69
C TYR A 22 -0.29 12.91 7.54
N ASP A 23 0.13 13.39 8.71
CA ASP A 23 0.79 12.55 9.70
C ASP A 23 -0.26 11.61 10.30
N TYR A 24 -0.77 10.70 9.47
CA TYR A 24 -1.76 9.70 9.83
C TYR A 24 -1.25 8.83 10.97
N HIS A 25 0.07 8.64 11.05
CA HIS A 25 0.73 7.98 12.17
C HIS A 25 0.59 8.77 13.48
N SER A 26 0.68 10.11 13.47
CA SER A 26 0.36 10.93 14.66
C SER A 26 -1.11 10.82 15.10
N LEU A 27 -1.99 10.40 14.18
CA LEU A 27 -3.40 10.11 14.47
C LEU A 27 -3.63 8.64 14.85
N GLY A 28 -2.59 7.82 14.94
CA GLY A 28 -2.67 6.39 15.21
C GLY A 28 -3.29 5.57 14.07
N LEU A 29 -3.29 6.10 12.85
CA LEU A 29 -3.86 5.45 11.67
C LEU A 29 -2.76 4.75 10.85
N THR A 30 -3.11 3.59 10.30
CA THR A 30 -2.29 2.85 9.32
C THR A 30 -2.73 3.19 7.90
N VAL A 31 -1.78 3.32 6.99
CA VAL A 31 -1.97 3.68 5.59
C VAL A 31 -1.65 2.49 4.69
N THR A 32 -2.65 2.02 3.95
CA THR A 32 -2.52 0.98 2.92
C THR A 32 -2.51 1.60 1.54
N ALA A 33 -1.50 1.28 0.74
CA ALA A 33 -1.44 1.66 -0.67
C ALA A 33 -2.14 0.61 -1.55
N GLU A 34 -3.21 0.98 -2.24
CA GLU A 34 -3.96 0.08 -3.13
C GLU A 34 -3.56 0.25 -4.60
N GLY A 35 -3.76 -0.81 -5.40
CA GLY A 35 -3.47 -0.81 -6.84
C GLY A 35 -1.98 -0.87 -7.18
N VAL A 36 -1.17 -1.55 -6.37
CA VAL A 36 0.26 -1.76 -6.66
C VAL A 36 0.45 -2.87 -7.68
N GLU A 37 0.79 -2.50 -8.91
CA GLU A 37 0.88 -3.43 -10.05
C GLU A 37 2.31 -3.60 -10.59
N THR A 38 3.24 -2.74 -10.19
CA THR A 38 4.64 -2.75 -10.68
C THR A 38 5.65 -2.54 -9.57
N GLU A 39 6.84 -3.13 -9.70
CA GLU A 39 7.94 -2.97 -8.75
C GLU A 39 8.37 -1.51 -8.61
N ALA A 40 8.32 -0.74 -9.71
CA ALA A 40 8.61 0.70 -9.69
C ALA A 40 7.64 1.48 -8.80
N ARG A 41 6.34 1.13 -8.82
CA ARG A 41 5.33 1.72 -7.93
C ARG A 41 5.55 1.27 -6.48
N LEU A 42 5.89 0.01 -6.26
CA LEU A 42 6.25 -0.50 -4.93
C LEU A 42 7.47 0.24 -4.35
N GLU A 43 8.53 0.41 -5.12
CA GLU A 43 9.75 1.12 -4.69
C GLU A 43 9.49 2.60 -4.38
N ARG A 44 8.50 3.19 -5.05
CA ARG A 44 8.03 4.54 -4.71
C ARG A 44 7.34 4.58 -3.36
N LEU A 45 6.40 3.67 -3.11
CA LEU A 45 5.63 3.60 -1.87
C LEU A 45 6.53 3.37 -0.66
N ARG A 46 7.63 2.64 -0.84
CA ARG A 46 8.68 2.50 0.18
C ARG A 46 9.24 3.84 0.71
N ARG A 47 9.19 4.90 -0.10
CA ARG A 47 9.68 6.24 0.28
C ARG A 47 8.63 7.08 1.00
N VAL A 48 7.36 6.69 0.95
CA VAL A 48 6.22 7.49 1.43
C VAL A 48 5.70 7.00 2.79
N ARG A 49 6.37 6.01 3.41
CA ARG A 49 5.99 5.40 4.71
C ARG A 49 4.54 4.87 4.74
N CYS A 50 4.12 4.17 3.68
CA CYS A 50 2.92 3.34 3.78
C CYS A 50 3.22 2.12 4.66
N ASP A 51 2.24 1.69 5.46
CA ASP A 51 2.36 0.54 6.36
C ASP A 51 2.09 -0.78 5.64
N SER A 52 1.27 -0.76 4.58
CA SER A 52 1.01 -1.94 3.76
C SER A 52 0.67 -1.57 2.32
N ALA A 53 0.69 -2.58 1.44
CA ALA A 53 0.37 -2.42 0.03
C ALA A 53 -0.47 -3.60 -0.48
N GLN A 54 -1.39 -3.31 -1.40
CA GLN A 54 -2.23 -4.28 -2.09
C GLN A 54 -2.21 -4.01 -3.59
N GLY A 55 -2.15 -5.07 -4.38
CA GLY A 55 -2.32 -5.00 -5.83
C GLY A 55 -1.80 -6.23 -6.55
N TYR A 56 -1.98 -6.24 -7.87
CA TYR A 56 -1.70 -7.41 -8.72
C TYR A 56 -0.22 -7.78 -8.78
N LEU A 57 0.68 -6.88 -8.36
CA LEU A 57 2.09 -7.19 -8.16
C LEU A 57 2.28 -8.34 -7.16
N PHE A 58 1.43 -8.41 -6.13
CA PHE A 58 1.50 -9.43 -5.08
C PHE A 58 0.61 -10.63 -5.42
N CYS A 59 -0.66 -10.34 -5.70
CA CYS A 59 -1.67 -11.34 -6.01
C CYS A 59 -2.88 -10.68 -6.66
N ALA A 60 -3.50 -11.36 -7.63
CA ALA A 60 -4.85 -11.02 -8.05
C ALA A 60 -5.86 -11.39 -6.95
N PRO A 61 -7.07 -10.80 -6.93
CA PRO A 61 -8.14 -11.21 -6.03
C PRO A 61 -8.41 -12.71 -6.14
N LEU A 62 -8.44 -13.39 -5.00
CA LEU A 62 -8.61 -14.85 -4.93
C LEU A 62 -9.96 -15.20 -4.31
N PRO A 63 -10.61 -16.29 -4.77
CA PRO A 63 -11.67 -16.94 -4.01
C PRO A 63 -11.10 -17.52 -2.70
N ALA A 64 -11.97 -17.74 -1.72
CA ALA A 64 -11.57 -18.11 -0.36
C ALA A 64 -10.72 -19.39 -0.28
N ASP A 65 -11.03 -20.40 -1.08
CA ASP A 65 -10.30 -21.68 -1.12
C ASP A 65 -8.87 -21.50 -1.69
N ALA A 66 -8.72 -20.62 -2.68
CA ALA A 66 -7.42 -20.28 -3.25
C ALA A 66 -6.60 -19.41 -2.30
N LEU A 67 -7.25 -18.50 -1.55
CA LEU A 67 -6.59 -17.71 -0.52
C LEU A 67 -5.97 -18.58 0.57
N ALA A 68 -6.67 -19.61 1.06
CA ALA A 68 -6.13 -20.52 2.07
C ALA A 68 -4.84 -21.20 1.59
N ARG A 69 -4.84 -21.74 0.36
CA ARG A 69 -3.64 -22.33 -0.25
C ARG A 69 -2.52 -21.31 -0.44
N TRP A 70 -2.89 -20.09 -0.82
CA TRP A 70 -1.93 -19.00 -0.97
C TRP A 70 -1.28 -18.66 0.37
N LEU A 71 -2.03 -18.54 1.47
CA LEU A 71 -1.48 -18.24 2.80
C LEU A 71 -0.52 -19.31 3.33
N ASP A 72 -0.74 -20.58 2.99
CA ASP A 72 0.15 -21.69 3.37
C ASP A 72 1.44 -21.74 2.53
N THR A 73 1.49 -21.00 1.43
CA THR A 73 2.68 -20.92 0.57
C THR A 73 3.62 -19.83 1.09
N PRO A 74 4.92 -20.11 1.27
CA PRO A 74 5.88 -19.08 1.64
C PRO A 74 5.99 -18.02 0.54
N HIS A 75 5.62 -16.77 0.87
CA HIS A 75 5.82 -15.63 -0.01
C HIS A 75 7.10 -14.90 0.36
N ARG A 76 7.71 -14.26 -0.64
CA ARG A 76 8.85 -13.38 -0.42
C ARG A 76 8.43 -12.27 0.54
N ALA A 77 8.97 -12.29 1.76
CA ALA A 77 8.90 -11.15 2.67
C ALA A 77 9.55 -9.94 1.98
N ASP A 78 9.06 -8.73 2.27
CA ASP A 78 9.75 -7.52 1.82
C ASP A 78 11.15 -7.47 2.47
N PRO A 79 12.24 -7.71 1.73
CA PRO A 79 13.57 -7.84 2.35
C PRO A 79 14.08 -6.52 2.92
N ALA A 80 13.46 -5.40 2.54
CA ALA A 80 13.77 -4.09 3.05
C ALA A 80 12.97 -3.74 4.33
N GLY A 81 12.07 -4.62 4.79
CA GLY A 81 11.30 -4.43 6.03
C GLY A 81 10.45 -3.15 6.03
N VAL A 82 10.05 -2.66 4.86
CA VAL A 82 9.54 -1.28 4.71
C VAL A 82 8.09 -1.13 5.17
N PHE A 83 7.37 -2.24 5.23
CA PHE A 83 6.00 -2.33 5.75
C PHE A 83 5.95 -2.71 7.24
N GLY A 84 7.01 -2.41 7.99
CA GLY A 84 7.03 -2.45 9.45
C GLY A 84 6.72 -1.08 10.06
N PRO A 85 6.48 -0.99 11.39
CA PRO A 85 6.20 0.29 12.05
C PRO A 85 7.31 1.33 11.85
#